data_AF-A0A969EV87-F1
#
_entry.id   AF-A0A969EV87-F1
#
_cell.length_a   1.000
_cell.length_b   1.000
_cell.length_c   1.000
_cell.angle_alpha   90.00
_cell.angle_beta   90.00
_cell.angle_gamma   90.00
#
_symmetry.space_group_name_H-M   'P 1'
#
loop_
_entity.id
_entity.type
_entity.pdbx_description
1 polymer ?
#
loop_
_entity_poly.entity_id
_entity_poly.type
_entity_poly.pdbx_seq_one_letter_code
_entity_poly.pdbx_strand_id
1 'polypeptide(L)'
;MNYALDAGMEIHLNAGMTAVVEAGTSLTLKVGSNFININPGGVFISGTMVMLNSGGAAGSGSGCSPGAPTDPTAAQEAATDQPGQVTQAQSTPIQQQPQSLDSVSVSGLQTVQAKALSTAAQSGTPFCEICEAAKG
;
A
#
# COMPACT_ATOMS: atom_id res chain seq x y z
N MET A 1 -11.92 -0.24 17.23
CA MET A 1 -12.81 0.45 16.27
C MET A 1 -13.99 -0.45 16.02
N ASN A 2 -15.19 0.12 15.93
CA ASN A 2 -16.44 -0.64 15.72
C ASN A 2 -17.04 -0.22 14.38
N TYR A 3 -17.55 -1.18 13.62
CA TYR A 3 -18.30 -0.94 12.38
C TYR A 3 -19.69 -1.55 12.52
N ALA A 4 -20.71 -0.83 12.10
CA ALA A 4 -22.10 -1.30 12.11
C ALA A 4 -22.76 -0.97 10.76
N LEU A 5 -23.45 -1.95 10.20
CA LEU A 5 -24.26 -1.80 8.99
C LEU A 5 -25.73 -1.93 9.40
N ASP A 6 -26.51 -0.88 9.16
CA ASP A 6 -27.97 -0.87 9.34
C ASP A 6 -28.62 -0.54 8.00
N ALA A 7 -29.47 -1.44 7.50
CA ALA A 7 -30.19 -1.27 6.24
C ALA A 7 -31.65 -0.83 6.43
N GLY A 8 -32.16 -0.82 7.67
CA GLY A 8 -33.57 -0.54 7.99
C GLY A 8 -34.57 -1.64 7.62
N MET A 9 -34.43 -2.24 6.44
CA MET A 9 -35.34 -3.31 5.97
C MET A 9 -34.63 -4.64 5.73
N GLU A 10 -33.63 -4.68 4.85
CA GLU A 10 -33.01 -5.93 4.42
C GLU A 10 -31.52 -5.74 4.07
N ILE A 11 -30.69 -6.70 4.46
CA ILE A 11 -29.34 -6.89 3.91
C ILE A 11 -29.36 -8.21 3.14
N HIS A 12 -29.32 -8.15 1.80
CA HIS A 12 -29.20 -9.34 0.94
C HIS A 12 -27.73 -9.57 0.55
N LEU A 13 -27.10 -10.60 1.13
CA LEU A 13 -25.74 -11.01 0.81
C LEU A 13 -25.75 -12.18 -0.18
N ASN A 14 -25.46 -11.90 -1.45
CA ASN A 14 -25.32 -12.93 -2.49
C ASN A 14 -23.87 -12.95 -3.02
N ALA A 15 -23.15 -14.04 -2.77
CA ALA A 15 -21.74 -14.18 -3.17
C ALA A 15 -21.53 -14.77 -4.57
N GLY A 16 -22.57 -15.28 -5.22
CA GLY A 16 -22.50 -15.95 -6.53
C GLY A 16 -21.84 -17.33 -6.48
N MET A 17 -20.58 -17.41 -6.06
CA MET A 17 -19.81 -18.67 -5.97
C MET A 17 -19.54 -19.10 -4.53
N THR A 18 -18.84 -18.27 -3.75
CA THR A 18 -18.37 -18.63 -2.40
C THR A 18 -18.43 -17.43 -1.46
N ALA A 19 -19.00 -17.63 -0.28
CA ALA A 19 -18.94 -16.70 0.85
C ALA A 19 -18.17 -17.35 2.01
N VAL A 20 -17.19 -16.65 2.57
CA VAL A 20 -16.48 -17.05 3.79
C VAL A 20 -16.58 -15.90 4.79
N VAL A 21 -17.06 -16.18 6.00
CA VAL A 21 -17.23 -15.19 7.07
C VAL A 21 -16.44 -15.66 8.29
N GLU A 22 -15.40 -14.91 8.64
CA GLU A 22 -14.47 -15.24 9.72
C GLU A 22 -14.49 -14.17 10.80
N ALA A 23 -14.31 -14.61 12.05
CA ALA A 23 -14.16 -13.74 13.20
C ALA A 23 -13.07 -14.29 14.13
N GLY A 24 -12.25 -13.41 14.70
CA GLY A 24 -11.10 -13.81 15.51
C GLY A 24 -11.46 -14.40 16.88
N THR A 25 -12.55 -13.95 17.51
CA THR A 25 -12.94 -14.38 18.87
C THR A 25 -14.32 -15.01 18.90
N SER A 26 -15.31 -14.37 18.27
CA SER A 26 -16.66 -14.91 18.24
C SER A 26 -17.44 -14.44 17.02
N LEU A 27 -18.25 -15.34 16.45
CA LEU A 27 -19.24 -15.05 15.42
C LEU A 27 -20.64 -15.30 16.00
N THR A 28 -21.55 -14.34 15.87
CA THR A 28 -22.94 -14.46 16.33
C THR A 28 -23.91 -14.16 15.20
N LEU A 29 -24.90 -15.04 15.01
CA LEU A 29 -26.06 -14.82 14.15
C LEU A 29 -27.29 -14.78 15.06
N LYS A 30 -28.02 -13.66 15.11
CA LYS A 30 -29.12 -13.45 16.07
C LYS A 30 -30.37 -12.92 15.38
N VAL A 31 -31.53 -13.46 15.76
CA VAL A 31 -32.86 -12.96 15.37
C VAL A 31 -33.78 -13.00 16.60
N GLY A 32 -34.20 -11.83 17.07
CA GLY A 32 -35.00 -11.72 18.31
C GLY A 32 -34.28 -12.35 19.50
N SER A 33 -34.91 -13.34 20.14
CA SER A 33 -34.34 -14.13 21.25
C SER A 33 -33.57 -15.38 20.81
N ASN A 34 -33.56 -15.71 19.51
CA ASN A 34 -32.88 -16.90 18.98
C ASN A 34 -31.48 -16.52 18.47
N PHE A 35 -30.49 -17.39 18.64
CA PHE A 35 -29.14 -17.14 18.16
C PHE A 35 -28.32 -18.42 17.91
N ILE A 36 -27.28 -18.25 17.09
CA ILE A 36 -26.13 -19.14 16.96
C ILE A 36 -24.89 -18.34 17.36
N ASN A 37 -24.08 -18.87 18.27
CA ASN A 37 -22.82 -18.26 18.68
C ASN A 37 -21.69 -19.27 18.56
N ILE A 38 -20.61 -18.87 17.88
CA ILE A 38 -19.38 -19.64 17.74
C ILE A 38 -18.31 -18.88 18.52
N ASN A 39 -17.64 -19.56 19.45
CA ASN A 39 -16.60 -19.01 20.30
C ASN A 39 -15.61 -20.13 20.73
N PRO A 40 -14.57 -19.87 21.52
CA PRO A 40 -13.59 -20.90 21.92
C PRO A 40 -14.18 -22.11 22.67
N GLY A 41 -15.36 -21.97 23.27
CA GLY A 41 -16.10 -23.06 23.92
C GLY A 41 -16.91 -23.94 22.97
N GLY A 42 -16.98 -23.63 21.68
CA GLY A 42 -17.67 -24.41 20.66
C GLY A 42 -18.79 -23.66 19.93
N VAL A 43 -19.78 -24.42 19.46
CA VAL A 43 -20.97 -23.92 18.75
C VAL A 43 -22.20 -24.01 19.64
N PHE A 44 -22.79 -22.87 19.96
CA PHE A 44 -23.96 -22.76 20.83
C PHE A 44 -25.17 -22.34 19.99
N ILE A 45 -26.25 -23.12 20.05
CA ILE A 45 -27.50 -22.86 19.33
C ILE A 45 -28.62 -22.74 20.35
N SER A 46 -29.34 -21.63 20.37
CA SER A 46 -30.45 -21.39 21.29
C SER A 46 -31.62 -20.74 20.59
N GLY A 47 -32.82 -21.27 20.79
CA GLY A 47 -34.05 -20.72 20.26
C GLY A 47 -35.28 -21.44 20.81
N THR A 48 -36.46 -20.88 20.55
CA THR A 48 -37.75 -21.47 20.98
C THR A 48 -37.95 -22.89 20.45
N MET A 49 -37.50 -23.16 19.23
CA MET A 49 -37.47 -24.47 18.60
C MET A 49 -36.28 -24.53 17.64
N VAL A 50 -35.56 -25.65 17.65
CA VAL A 50 -34.43 -25.90 16.74
C VAL A 50 -34.77 -27.12 15.90
N MET A 51 -35.05 -26.89 14.62
CA MET A 51 -35.26 -27.97 13.67
C MET A 51 -33.93 -28.36 13.02
N LEU A 52 -33.61 -29.65 13.02
CA LEU A 52 -32.40 -30.19 12.41
C LEU A 52 -32.80 -31.14 11.29
N ASN A 53 -32.35 -30.86 10.07
CA ASN A 53 -32.68 -31.64 8.85
C ASN A 53 -34.20 -31.79 8.59
N SER A 54 -35.03 -30.86 9.08
CA SER A 54 -36.49 -30.87 8.91
C SER A 54 -37.08 -29.46 9.01
N GLY A 55 -38.26 -29.26 8.45
CA GLY A 55 -39.01 -28.01 8.52
C GLY A 55 -38.41 -26.83 7.75
N GLY A 56 -39.16 -25.71 7.76
CA GLY A 56 -38.75 -24.43 7.17
C GLY A 56 -38.92 -24.33 5.65
N ALA A 57 -38.83 -23.10 5.15
CA ALA A 57 -38.67 -22.78 3.73
C ALA A 57 -37.60 -21.69 3.61
N ALA A 58 -36.80 -21.72 2.55
CA ALA A 58 -35.80 -20.69 2.31
C ALA A 58 -36.48 -19.34 2.04
N GLY A 59 -35.97 -18.27 2.66
CA GLY A 59 -36.32 -16.91 2.25
C GLY A 59 -35.68 -16.56 0.90
N SER A 60 -36.25 -15.56 0.22
CA SER A 60 -35.67 -14.96 -0.98
C SER A 60 -35.24 -13.53 -0.67
N GLY A 61 -34.03 -13.14 -1.07
CA GLY A 61 -33.59 -11.75 -0.94
C GLY A 61 -34.03 -10.88 -2.10
N SER A 62 -34.30 -9.60 -1.85
CA SER A 62 -34.82 -8.65 -2.86
C SER A 62 -33.82 -8.27 -3.96
N GLY A 63 -32.52 -8.49 -3.68
CA GLY A 63 -31.43 -7.97 -4.52
C GLY A 63 -31.12 -6.51 -4.20
N CYS A 64 -30.25 -5.89 -5.00
CA CYS A 64 -29.93 -4.47 -4.89
C CYS A 64 -29.90 -3.79 -6.27
N SER A 65 -30.29 -2.51 -6.33
CA SER A 65 -30.20 -1.66 -7.51
C SER A 65 -29.81 -0.24 -7.07
N PRO A 66 -28.55 -0.03 -6.64
CA PRO A 66 -28.10 1.29 -6.23
C PRO A 66 -28.06 2.26 -7.42
N GLY A 67 -28.40 3.52 -7.16
CA GLY A 67 -28.25 4.59 -8.15
C GLY A 67 -26.78 4.88 -8.47
N ALA A 68 -26.54 5.61 -9.56
CA ALA A 68 -25.20 6.09 -9.89
C ALA A 68 -24.67 7.05 -8.81
N PRO A 69 -23.36 7.01 -8.50
CA PRO A 69 -22.76 8.02 -7.64
C PRO A 69 -22.88 9.41 -8.28
N THR A 70 -23.02 10.44 -7.45
CA THR A 70 -22.92 11.84 -7.90
C THR A 70 -21.52 12.17 -8.37
N ASP A 71 -21.42 13.07 -9.35
CA ASP A 71 -20.14 13.57 -9.84
C ASP A 71 -19.31 14.20 -8.70
N PRO A 72 -17.98 14.04 -8.73
CA PRO A 72 -17.11 14.71 -7.77
C PRO A 72 -17.21 16.22 -7.93
N THR A 73 -17.13 16.93 -6.80
CA THR A 73 -16.99 18.39 -6.80
C THR A 73 -15.72 18.84 -7.53
N ALA A 74 -15.79 19.97 -8.23
CA ALA A 74 -14.65 20.56 -8.91
C ALA A 74 -13.46 20.75 -7.95
N ALA A 75 -12.25 20.55 -8.48
CA ALA A 75 -11.04 20.82 -7.73
C ALA A 75 -11.02 22.29 -7.28
N GLN A 76 -10.70 22.51 -6.01
CA GLN A 76 -10.45 23.86 -5.51
C GLN A 76 -9.23 24.42 -6.26
N GLU A 77 -9.33 25.63 -6.81
CA GLU A 77 -8.18 26.31 -7.38
C GLU A 77 -7.08 26.47 -6.32
N ALA A 78 -5.83 26.31 -6.76
CA ALA A 78 -4.69 26.58 -5.90
C ALA A 78 -4.78 28.02 -5.36
N ALA A 79 -4.38 28.24 -4.11
CA ALA A 79 -4.24 29.57 -3.57
C ALA A 79 -3.40 30.42 -4.52
N THR A 80 -3.83 31.66 -4.76
CA THR A 80 -3.10 32.60 -5.61
C THR A 80 -1.83 33.04 -4.89
N ASP A 81 -0.81 32.18 -4.89
CA ASP A 81 0.50 32.53 -4.36
C ASP A 81 1.08 33.62 -5.27
N GLN A 82 1.26 34.82 -4.70
CA GLN A 82 1.96 35.90 -5.39
C GLN A 82 3.43 35.47 -5.59
N PRO A 83 3.99 35.58 -6.80
CA PRO A 83 5.43 35.47 -6.99
C PRO A 83 6.13 36.45 -6.05
N GLY A 84 7.00 35.95 -5.16
CA GLY A 84 7.84 36.79 -4.33
C GLY A 84 8.63 37.78 -5.19
N GLN A 85 8.74 39.03 -4.73
CA GLN A 85 9.49 40.05 -5.45
C GLN A 85 10.92 39.57 -5.70
N VAL A 86 11.32 39.52 -6.97
CA VAL A 86 12.72 39.37 -7.34
C VAL A 86 13.44 40.67 -7.00
N THR A 87 13.99 40.75 -5.79
CA THR A 87 15.00 41.77 -5.48
C THR A 87 16.17 41.51 -6.41
N GLN A 88 16.46 42.45 -7.32
CA GLN A 88 17.69 42.39 -8.11
C GLN A 88 18.85 42.31 -7.12
N ALA A 89 19.58 41.19 -7.13
CA ALA A 89 20.80 41.07 -6.36
C ALA A 89 21.78 42.13 -6.88
N GLN A 90 22.01 43.19 -6.09
CA GLN A 90 23.15 44.07 -6.34
C GLN A 90 24.41 43.25 -6.15
N SER A 91 25.10 42.96 -7.24
CA SER A 91 26.40 42.31 -7.20
C SER A 91 27.38 43.26 -6.50
N THR A 92 27.75 42.92 -5.28
CA THR A 92 28.98 43.44 -4.67
C THR A 92 30.12 42.66 -5.31
N PRO A 93 31.17 43.31 -5.87
CA PRO A 93 32.29 42.60 -6.44
C PRO A 93 32.92 41.67 -5.38
N ILE A 94 32.91 40.37 -5.65
CA ILE A 94 33.68 39.41 -4.84
C ILE A 94 35.16 39.67 -5.12
N GLN A 95 35.91 40.08 -4.11
CA GLN A 95 37.37 39.99 -4.16
C GLN A 95 37.75 38.50 -4.12
N GLN A 96 37.91 37.89 -5.29
CA GLN A 96 38.38 36.51 -5.39
C GLN A 96 39.85 36.46 -4.99
N GLN A 97 40.13 35.95 -3.80
CA GLN A 97 41.43 35.36 -3.52
C GLN A 97 41.43 33.96 -4.16
N PRO A 98 42.35 33.63 -5.09
CA PRO A 98 42.41 32.31 -5.68
C PRO A 98 42.77 31.29 -4.59
N GLN A 99 41.90 30.34 -4.31
CA GLN A 99 42.28 29.12 -3.60
C GLN A 99 42.27 27.97 -4.60
N SER A 100 43.46 27.37 -4.80
CA SER A 100 43.65 26.23 -5.68
C SER A 100 42.87 25.03 -5.15
N LEU A 101 42.09 24.39 -6.02
CA LEU A 101 41.38 23.14 -5.75
C LEU A 101 42.28 21.93 -6.02
N ASP A 102 43.46 21.93 -5.43
CA ASP A 102 44.32 20.76 -5.45
C ASP A 102 44.07 19.97 -4.17
N SER A 103 43.56 18.74 -4.33
CA SER A 103 43.35 17.69 -3.33
C SER A 103 42.02 17.66 -2.57
N VAL A 104 40.95 17.27 -3.27
CA VAL A 104 40.01 16.32 -2.67
C VAL A 104 40.52 14.90 -2.98
N SER A 105 41.25 14.32 -2.03
CA SER A 105 41.73 12.94 -2.09
C SER A 105 40.59 11.98 -1.74
N VAL A 106 40.03 11.31 -2.74
CA VAL A 106 39.05 10.21 -2.59
C VAL A 106 39.76 8.94 -2.13
N SER A 107 40.52 9.02 -1.03
CA SER A 107 41.35 7.91 -0.52
C SER A 107 40.67 7.08 0.56
N GLY A 108 39.48 7.48 1.02
CA GLY A 108 38.85 6.86 2.21
C GLY A 108 37.88 5.70 1.96
N LEU A 109 37.48 5.42 0.71
CA LEU A 109 36.35 4.52 0.44
C LEU A 109 36.59 3.50 -0.70
N GLN A 110 37.82 3.35 -1.17
CA GLN A 110 38.13 2.39 -2.22
C GLN A 110 38.43 1.01 -1.60
N THR A 111 37.41 0.15 -1.64
CA THR A 111 37.52 -1.29 -1.40
C THR A 111 38.56 -1.91 -2.35
N VAL A 112 39.19 -3.02 -1.95
CA VAL A 112 40.24 -3.70 -2.73
C VAL A 112 39.85 -3.98 -4.19
N GLN A 113 38.56 -4.15 -4.46
CA GLN A 113 38.01 -4.32 -5.81
C GLN A 113 38.15 -3.06 -6.67
N ALA A 114 37.94 -1.86 -6.12
CA ALA A 114 38.09 -0.61 -6.87
C ALA A 114 39.55 -0.34 -7.28
N LYS A 115 40.51 -0.68 -6.41
CA LYS A 115 41.94 -0.56 -6.72
C LYS A 115 42.38 -1.55 -7.81
N ALA A 116 41.86 -2.78 -7.77
CA ALA A 116 42.12 -3.77 -8.81
C ALA A 116 41.63 -3.29 -10.19
N LEU A 117 40.40 -2.74 -10.27
CA LEU A 117 39.88 -2.17 -11.52
C LEU A 117 40.71 -0.97 -12.03
N SER A 118 41.16 -0.09 -11.13
CA SER A 118 41.97 1.06 -11.53
C SER A 118 43.33 0.64 -12.10
N THR A 119 44.00 -0.32 -11.46
CA THR A 119 45.30 -0.81 -11.96
C THR A 119 45.14 -1.49 -13.31
N ALA A 120 44.07 -2.28 -13.48
CA ALA A 120 43.71 -2.94 -14.75
C ALA A 120 43.64 -1.98 -15.93
N ALA A 121 42.93 -0.87 -15.73
CA ALA A 121 42.71 0.13 -16.76
C ALA A 121 44.01 0.83 -17.16
N GLN A 122 44.93 1.03 -16.21
CA GLN A 122 46.21 1.67 -16.45
C GLN A 122 47.22 0.73 -17.12
N SER A 123 47.26 -0.55 -16.74
CA SER A 123 48.17 -1.54 -17.33
C SER A 123 47.63 -2.18 -18.62
N GLY A 124 46.37 -1.94 -18.99
CA GLY A 124 45.74 -2.51 -20.18
C GLY A 124 45.57 -4.03 -20.13
N THR A 125 45.67 -4.62 -18.94
CA THR A 125 45.54 -6.07 -18.71
C THR A 125 44.07 -6.42 -18.45
N PRO A 126 43.42 -7.23 -19.31
CA PRO A 126 42.05 -7.68 -19.08
C PRO A 126 41.97 -8.59 -17.86
N PHE A 127 40.87 -8.53 -17.11
CA PHE A 127 40.66 -9.31 -15.88
C PHE A 127 39.81 -10.57 -16.09
N CYS A 128 39.49 -10.89 -17.34
CA CYS A 128 38.65 -12.03 -17.71
C CYS A 128 39.21 -12.67 -18.97
N GLU A 129 39.28 -14.01 -18.97
CA GLU A 129 39.76 -14.83 -20.09
C GLU A 129 39.04 -14.50 -21.42
N ILE A 130 37.76 -14.12 -21.34
CA ILE A 130 36.95 -13.72 -22.50
C ILE A 130 37.49 -12.42 -23.13
N CYS A 131 37.91 -11.45 -22.31
CA CYS A 131 38.46 -10.19 -22.78
C CYS A 131 39.90 -10.33 -23.28
N GLU A 132 40.64 -11.36 -22.82
CA GLU A 132 41.96 -11.71 -23.34
C GLU A 132 41.88 -12.39 -24.71
N ALA A 133 40.90 -13.28 -24.90
CA ALA A 133 40.62 -13.90 -26.19
C ALA A 133 40.18 -12.90 -27.28
N ALA A 134 39.59 -11.76 -26.89
CA ALA A 134 39.15 -10.71 -27.81
C ALA A 134 40.27 -9.75 -28.29
N LYS A 135 41.53 -9.94 -27.84
CA LYS A 135 42.69 -9.16 -28.31
C LYS A 135 43.31 -9.70 -29.61
N GLY A 136 42.75 -10.76 -30.21
CA GLY A 136 43.18 -11.36 -31.48
C GLY A 136 42.16 -11.14 -32.59
#